data_AF-A0A3A9GRX3-F1
#
_entry.id   AF-A0A3A9GRX3-F1
#
_cell.length_a   1.000
_cell.length_b   1.000
_cell.length_c   1.000
_cell.angle_alpha   90.00
_cell.angle_beta   90.00
_cell.angle_gamma   90.00
#
_symmetry.space_group_name_H-M   'P 1'
#
loop_
_entity.id
_entity.type
_entity.pdbx_description
1 polymer ?
#
loop_
_entity_poly.entity_id
_entity_poly.type
_entity_poly.pdbx_seq_one_letter_code
_entity_poly.pdbx_strand_id
1 'polypeptide(L)' 'MNHNFTVEEVNLICVFAGESRSEVIKDIERALPYLEDTYMEELSISVVRKLHDMTDEEFEWLELAEAD' A
#
# COMPACT_ATOMS: atom_id res chain seq x y z
N MET A 1 -1.54 1.45 -16.98
CA MET A 1 -1.98 2.70 -16.32
C MET A 1 -0.80 3.26 -15.55
N ASN A 2 -0.63 4.58 -15.46
CA ASN A 2 0.42 5.18 -14.63
C ASN A 2 -0.16 5.44 -13.25
N HIS A 3 0.13 4.58 -12.28
CA HIS A 3 -0.06 4.91 -10.86
C HIS A 3 1.25 5.50 -10.30
N ASN A 4 1.15 6.34 -9.26
CA ASN A 4 2.32 6.95 -8.62
C ASN A 4 3.04 6.00 -7.63
N PHE A 5 2.68 4.72 -7.61
CA PHE A 5 3.36 3.70 -6.81
C PHE A 5 4.55 3.07 -7.53
N THR A 6 5.61 2.77 -6.79
CA THR A 6 6.71 1.90 -7.27
C THR A 6 6.31 0.43 -7.20
N VAL A 7 7.15 -0.45 -7.75
CA VAL A 7 6.93 -1.91 -7.70
C VAL A 7 6.93 -2.40 -6.24
N GLU A 8 7.84 -1.90 -5.41
CA GLU A 8 7.93 -2.26 -3.99
C GLU A 8 6.69 -1.80 -3.21
N GLU A 9 6.18 -0.62 -3.51
CA GLU A 9 4.97 -0.09 -2.89
C GLU A 9 3.73 -0.88 -3.29
N VAL A 10 3.59 -1.25 -4.57
CA VAL A 10 2.51 -2.14 -5.03
C VAL A 10 2.63 -3.50 -4.36
N ASN A 11 3.83 -4.07 -4.29
CA ASN A 11 4.04 -5.35 -3.62
C ASN A 11 3.67 -5.28 -2.13
N LEU A 12 3.98 -4.17 -1.45
CA LEU A 12 3.58 -3.98 -0.06
C LEU A 12 2.05 -3.91 0.07
N ILE A 13 1.37 -3.16 -0.81
CA ILE A 13 -0.09 -3.11 -0.86
C ILE A 13 -0.68 -4.52 -1.08
N CYS A 14 -0.08 -5.33 -1.95
CA CYS A 14 -0.50 -6.72 -2.20
C CYS A 14 -0.41 -7.60 -0.94
N VAL A 15 0.64 -7.42 -0.12
CA VAL A 15 0.79 -8.18 1.14
C VAL A 15 -0.35 -7.90 2.12
N PHE A 16 -0.85 -6.67 2.11
CA PHE A 16 -1.97 -6.22 2.94
C PHE A 16 -3.29 -6.18 2.16
N ALA A 17 -3.37 -6.80 0.98
CA ALA A 17 -4.53 -6.70 0.10
C ALA A 17 -5.80 -7.12 0.86
N GLY A 18 -6.66 -6.13 1.12
CA GLY A 18 -7.95 -6.28 1.77
C GLY A 18 -9.09 -5.96 0.81
N GLU A 19 -10.32 -5.89 1.33
CA GLU A 19 -11.50 -5.59 0.50
C GLU A 19 -11.59 -4.12 0.11
N SER A 20 -10.86 -3.24 0.79
CA SER A 20 -10.89 -1.80 0.53
C SER A 20 -9.56 -1.10 0.82
N ARG A 21 -9.33 0.04 0.15
CA ARG A 21 -8.24 0.98 0.44
C ARG A 21 -8.11 1.29 1.93
N SER A 22 -9.25 1.47 2.61
CA SER A 22 -9.29 1.82 4.02
C SER A 22 -8.86 0.69 4.95
N GLU A 23 -9.07 -0.57 4.56
CA GLU A 23 -8.55 -1.72 5.30
C GLU A 23 -7.04 -1.84 5.11
N VAL A 24 -6.56 -1.75 3.87
CA VAL A 24 -5.11 -1.78 3.58
C VAL A 24 -4.36 -0.73 4.40
N ILE A 25 -4.86 0.52 4.45
CA ILE A 25 -4.25 1.57 5.27
C ILE A 25 -4.17 1.14 6.75
N LYS A 26 -5.29 0.68 7.32
CA LYS A 26 -5.35 0.28 8.74
C LYS A 26 -4.41 -0.88 9.04
N ASP A 27 -4.31 -1.85 8.15
CA ASP A 27 -3.47 -3.02 8.34
C ASP A 27 -1.98 -2.67 8.26
N ILE A 28 -1.59 -1.78 7.33
CA ILE A 28 -0.23 -1.23 7.27
C ILE A 28 0.08 -0.42 8.55
N GLU A 29 -0.82 0.47 8.97
CA GLU A 29 -0.65 1.27 10.19
C GLU A 29 -0.52 0.39 11.44
N ARG A 30 -1.24 -0.73 11.49
CA ARG A 30 -1.14 -1.72 12.57
C ARG A 30 0.18 -2.46 12.56
N ALA A 31 0.79 -2.66 11.39
CA ALA A 31 2.08 -3.32 11.24
C ALA A 31 3.26 -2.40 11.58
N LEU A 32 3.15 -1.08 11.35
CA LEU A 32 4.22 -0.09 11.58
C LEU A 32 4.98 -0.26 12.91
N PRO A 33 4.33 -0.42 14.10
CA PRO A 33 5.05 -0.54 15.37
C PRO A 33 5.91 -1.81 15.52
N TYR A 34 5.70 -2.78 14.64
CA TYR A 34 6.42 -4.06 14.63
C TYR A 34 7.50 -4.13 13.55
N LEU A 35 7.63 -3.09 12.71
CA LEU A 35 8.69 -3.01 11.72
C LEU A 35 10.00 -2.59 12.40
N GLU A 36 11.00 -3.46 12.35
CA GLU A 36 12.35 -3.17 12.86
C GLU A 36 13.27 -2.57 11.77
N ASP A 37 12.88 -2.70 10.49
CA ASP A 37 13.62 -2.19 9.35
C ASP A 37 13.14 -0.79 8.98
N THR A 38 14.01 0.21 9.14
CA THR A 38 13.73 1.61 8.81
C THR A 38 13.33 1.80 7.34
N TYR A 39 13.87 1.03 6.41
CA TYR A 39 13.47 1.10 5.01
C TYR A 39 12.02 0.62 4.83
N MET A 40 11.61 -0.45 5.51
CA MET A 40 10.24 -0.95 5.47
C MET A 40 9.26 0.01 6.17
N GLU A 41 9.70 0.68 7.24
CA GLU A 41 8.93 1.73 7.92
C GLU A 41 8.69 2.91 6.97
N GLU A 42 9.74 3.45 6.34
CA GLU A 42 9.63 4.56 5.38
C GLU A 42 8.77 4.20 4.17
N LEU A 43 8.93 2.97 3.63
CA LEU A 43 8.11 2.46 2.54
C LEU A 43 6.63 2.39 2.93
N SER A 44 6.33 1.85 4.11
CA SER A 44 4.96 1.74 4.64
C SER A 44 4.31 3.11 4.85
N ILE A 45 5.06 4.08 5.40
CA ILE A 45 4.60 5.45 5.57
C ILE A 45 4.33 6.12 4.21
N SER A 46 5.20 5.91 3.22
CA SER A 46 5.00 6.41 1.84
C SER A 46 3.70 5.86 1.24
N VAL A 47 3.49 4.55 1.36
CA VAL A 47 2.28 3.88 0.87
C VAL A 47 1.03 4.46 1.52
N VAL A 48 0.98 4.53 2.85
CA VAL A 48 -0.18 5.07 3.59
C VAL A 48 -0.52 6.50 3.15
N ARG A 49 0.48 7.35 2.96
CA ARG A 49 0.25 8.72 2.47
C ARG A 49 -0.35 8.74 1.07
N LYS A 50 0.20 7.97 0.13
CA LYS A 50 -0.34 7.88 -1.24
C LYS A 50 -1.73 7.28 -1.28
N LEU A 51 -2.01 6.27 -0.46
CA LEU A 51 -3.34 5.68 -0.31
C LEU A 51 -4.33 6.69 0.28
N HIS A 52 -3.92 7.57 1.19
CA HIS A 52 -4.78 8.66 1.68
C HIS A 52 -5.07 9.72 0.61
N ASP A 53 -4.11 10.00 -0.27
CA ASP A 53 -4.20 11.01 -1.32
C ASP A 53 -4.98 10.52 -2.56
N MET A 54 -5.30 9.23 -2.65
CA MET A 54 -6.09 8.64 -3.74
C MET A 54 -7.53 8.29 -3.32
N THR A 55 -8.38 8.15 -4.33
CA THR A 55 -9.79 7.75 -4.18
C THR A 55 -9.96 6.23 -4.16
N ASP A 56 -11.12 5.76 -3.68
CA ASP A 56 -11.46 4.33 -3.70
C ASP A 56 -11.58 3.82 -5.15
N GLU A 57 -12.09 4.63 -6.08
CA GLU A 57 -12.15 4.28 -7.52
C GLU A 57 -10.74 4.06 -8.08
N GLU A 58 -9.82 5.01 -7.86
CA GLU A 58 -8.41 4.86 -8.30
C GLU A 58 -7.73 3.62 -7.66
N PHE A 59 -8.14 3.25 -6.45
CA PHE A 59 -7.63 2.06 -5.77
C PHE A 59 -8.19 0.76 -6.38
N GLU A 60 -9.46 0.72 -6.79
CA GLU A 60 -10.02 -0.43 -7.53
C GLU A 60 -9.33 -0.64 -8.88
N TRP A 61 -8.92 0.45 -9.54
CA TRP A 61 -8.13 0.42 -10.78
C TRP A 61 -6.63 0.14 -10.56
N LEU A 62 -6.17 0.15 -9.31
CA LEU A 62 -4.84 -0.35 -8.94
C LEU A 62 -4.90 -1.87 -9.06
N GLU A 63 -4.97 -2.39 -10.30
CA GLU A 63 -4.78 -3.81 -10.58
C GLU A 63 -3.46 -4.19 -9.90
N LEU A 64 -3.59 -4.89 -8.77
CA LEU A 64 -2.49 -5.60 -8.13
C LEU A 64 -2.10 -6.65 -9.14
N ALA A 65 -1.28 -6.27 -10.11
CA ALA A 65 -0.70 -7.18 -11.07
C ALA A 65 0.06 -8.19 -10.23
N GLU A 66 -0.56 -9.35 -10.01
CA GLU A 66 0.08 -10.48 -9.36
C GLU A 66 1.43 -10.63 -10.04
N ALA A 67 2.49 -10.56 -9.23
CA ALA A 67 3.83 -10.83 -9.72
C ALA A 67 3.86 -12.30 -10.18
N ASP A 68 3.71 -12.49 -11.49
CA ASP A 68 3.94 -13.76 -12.20
C ASP A 68 5.44 -14.11 -12.21
#